data_AF-H1S3V7-F1
#
_entry.id   AF-H1S3V7-F1
#
_cell.length_a   1.000
_cell.length_b   1.000
_cell.length_c   1.000
_cell.angle_alpha   90.00
_cell.angle_beta   90.00
_cell.angle_gamma   90.00
#
_symmetry.space_group_name_H-M   'P 1'
#
loop_
_entity.id
_entity.type
_entity.pdbx_description
1 polymer ?
#
loop_
_entity_poly.entity_id
_entity_poly.type
_entity_poly.pdbx_seq_one_letter_code
_entity_poly.pdbx_strand_id
1 'polypeptide(L)' 'MGPKVPQADVQRWAKRFERLQASPAFARLRAEQGLFPVDLGGADLDTYVQQTVQRYRTLAREFGLAR' A
#
# COMPACT_ATOMS: atom_id res chain seq x y z
N MET A 1 7.02 2.29 -5.50
CA MET A 1 7.70 1.76 -6.70
C MET A 1 9.13 2.29 -6.71
N GLY A 2 10.10 1.53 -7.25
CA GLY A 2 11.49 1.96 -7.24
C GLY A 2 11.68 3.29 -7.99
N PRO A 3 12.66 4.13 -7.61
CA PRO A 3 12.84 5.48 -8.17
C PRO A 3 13.18 5.51 -9.67
N LYS A 4 13.50 4.35 -10.26
CA LYS A 4 13.81 4.18 -11.69
C LYS A 4 12.63 3.66 -12.52
N VAL A 5 11.46 3.43 -11.91
CA VAL A 5 10.27 2.97 -12.63
C VAL A 5 9.57 4.16 -13.28
N PRO A 6 9.30 4.13 -14.59
CA PRO A 6 8.55 5.20 -15.25
C PRO A 6 7.19 5.43 -14.60
N GLN A 7 6.81 6.69 -14.39
CA GLN A 7 5.53 7.05 -13.77
C GLN A 7 4.33 6.45 -14.51
N ALA A 8 4.41 6.37 -15.84
CA ALA A 8 3.39 5.75 -16.67
C ALA A 8 3.14 4.28 -16.29
N ASP A 9 4.19 3.52 -15.95
CA ASP A 9 4.05 2.12 -15.55
C ASP A 9 3.48 1.98 -14.14
N VAL A 10 3.87 2.89 -13.23
CA VAL A 10 3.26 2.96 -11.88
C VAL A 10 1.75 3.16 -11.99
N GLN A 11 1.31 4.13 -12.80
CA GLN A 11 -0.11 4.40 -13.03
C GLN A 11 -0.83 3.24 -13.73
N ARG A 12 -0.17 2.60 -14.70
CA ARG A 12 -0.73 1.44 -15.43
C ARG A 12 -1.05 0.30 -14.48
N TRP A 13 -0.16 0.01 -13.53
CA TRP A 13 -0.37 -1.02 -12.51
C TRP A 13 -1.41 -0.60 -11.48
N ALA A 14 -1.37 0.64 -10.98
CA ALA A 14 -2.36 1.14 -10.03
C ALA A 14 -3.80 0.95 -10.55
N LYS A 15 -4.07 1.35 -11.80
CA LYS A 15 -5.38 1.16 -12.44
C LYS A 15 -5.79 -0.30 -12.62
N ARG A 16 -4.82 -1.21 -12.82
CA ARG A 16 -5.11 -2.66 -12.92
C ARG A 16 -5.52 -3.21 -11.56
N PHE A 17 -4.81 -2.85 -10.49
CA PHE A 17 -5.13 -3.27 -9.13
C PHE A 17 -6.47 -2.72 -8.66
N GLU A 18 -6.77 -1.46 -8.96
CA GLU A 18 -8.07 -0.84 -8.65
C GLU A 18 -9.24 -1.65 -9.25
N ARG A 19 -9.14 -2.04 -10.53
CA ARG A 19 -10.17 -2.89 -11.17
C ARG A 19 -10.26 -4.29 -10.56
N LEU A 20 -9.13 -4.89 -10.20
CA LEU A 20 -9.09 -6.21 -9.59
C LEU A 20 -9.76 -6.19 -8.21
N GLN A 21 -9.38 -5.21 -7.38
CA GLN A 21 -9.89 -5.01 -6.02
C GLN A 21 -11.39 -4.71 -6.00
N ALA A 22 -11.89 -3.99 -7.00
CA ALA A 22 -13.32 -3.74 -7.17
C ALA A 22 -14.14 -5.00 -7.58
N SER A 23 -13.49 -6.12 -7.92
CA SER A 23 -14.21 -7.31 -8.40
C SER A 23 -14.75 -8.17 -7.24
N PRO A 24 -16.01 -8.62 -7.30
CA PRO A 24 -16.57 -9.54 -6.29
C PRO A 24 -15.82 -10.87 -6.19
N ALA A 25 -15.30 -11.35 -7.32
CA ALA A 25 -14.51 -12.58 -7.38
C ALA A 25 -13.21 -12.45 -6.57
N PHE A 26 -12.54 -11.29 -6.64
CA PHE A 26 -11.36 -11.03 -5.85
C PHE A 26 -11.68 -10.87 -4.35
N ALA A 27 -12.80 -10.21 -4.01
CA ALA A 27 -13.25 -10.10 -2.63
C ALA A 27 -13.50 -11.49 -2.00
N ARG A 28 -14.11 -12.41 -2.75
CA ARG A 28 -14.29 -13.81 -2.35
C ARG A 28 -12.95 -14.51 -2.14
N LEU A 29 -12.05 -14.43 -3.12
CA LEU A 29 -10.72 -15.04 -3.03
C LEU A 29 -9.95 -14.53 -1.79
N ARG A 30 -9.98 -13.22 -1.56
CA ARG A 30 -9.34 -12.58 -0.41
C ARG A 30 -9.87 -13.14 0.92
N ALA A 31 -11.19 -13.32 1.03
CA ALA A 31 -11.82 -13.90 2.21
C ALA A 31 -11.44 -15.38 2.40
N GLU A 32 -11.42 -16.17 1.32
CA GLU A 32 -11.00 -17.58 1.35
C GLU A 32 -9.55 -17.76 1.81
N GLN A 33 -8.69 -16.78 1.50
CA GLN A 33 -7.29 -16.75 1.95
C GLN A 33 -7.10 -16.13 3.35
N GLY A 34 -8.19 -15.74 4.04
CA GLY A 34 -8.12 -15.11 5.36
C GLY A 34 -7.43 -13.75 5.37
N LEU A 35 -7.37 -13.07 4.23
CA LEU A 35 -6.71 -11.77 4.09
C LEU A 35 -7.65 -10.63 4.49
N PHE A 36 -7.09 -9.62 5.17
CA PHE A 36 -7.85 -8.45 5.63
C PHE A 36 -8.42 -7.64 4.45
N PRO A 37 -9.68 -7.16 4.51
CA PRO A 37 -10.33 -6.49 3.39
C PRO A 37 -9.98 -5.00 3.32
N VAL A 38 -8.71 -4.70 3.06
CA VAL A 38 -8.25 -3.34 2.76
C VAL A 38 -7.90 -3.24 1.29
N ASP A 39 -8.61 -2.35 0.62
CA ASP A 39 -8.35 -1.94 -0.75
C ASP A 39 -7.66 -0.58 -0.70
N LEU A 40 -6.33 -0.61 -0.64
CA LEU A 40 -5.47 0.57 -0.60
C LEU A 40 -4.49 0.51 -1.76
N GLY A 41 -4.47 1.55 -2.59
CA GLY A 41 -3.65 1.61 -3.79
C GLY A 41 -3.32 3.04 -4.19
N GLY A 42 -2.52 3.17 -5.25
CA GLY A 42 -2.21 4.48 -5.84
C GLY A 42 -1.65 5.50 -4.84
N ALA A 43 -2.19 6.72 -4.88
CA ALA A 43 -1.75 7.82 -4.03
C ALA A 43 -2.09 7.62 -2.54
N ASP A 44 -3.18 6.92 -2.24
CA ASP A 44 -3.58 6.66 -0.85
C ASP A 44 -2.62 5.68 -0.18
N LEU A 45 -2.17 4.66 -0.92
CA LEU A 45 -1.12 3.75 -0.46
C LEU A 45 0.20 4.49 -0.23
N ASP A 46 0.58 5.39 -1.13
CA ASP A 46 1.81 6.18 -0.98
C ASP A 46 1.76 7.04 0.29
N THR A 47 0.64 7.75 0.48
CA THR A 47 0.38 8.58 1.67
C THR A 47 0.44 7.75 2.95
N TYR A 48 -0.24 6.60 2.98
CA TYR A 48 -0.24 5.70 4.13
C TYR A 48 1.16 5.19 4.47
N VAL A 49 1.95 4.80 3.46
CA VAL A 49 3.33 4.33 3.67
C VAL A 49 4.18 5.45 4.24
N GLN A 50 4.11 6.67 3.69
CA GLN A 50 4.87 7.81 4.19
C GLN A 50 4.50 8.12 5.65
N GLN A 51 3.21 8.19 5.98
CA GLN A 51 2.73 8.41 7.35
C GLN A 51 3.20 7.31 8.31
N THR A 52 3.13 6.05 7.87
CA THR A 52 3.55 4.90 8.66
C THR A 52 5.05 4.92 8.92
N VAL A 53 5.87 5.24 7.91
CA VAL A 53 7.32 5.41 8.06
C VAL A 53 7.64 6.53 9.04
N GLN A 54 6.96 7.68 8.95
CA GLN A 54 7.19 8.76 9.91
C GLN A 54 6.78 8.37 11.32
N ARG A 55 5.65 7.67 11.49
CA ARG A 55 5.23 7.15 12.80
C ARG A 55 6.29 6.23 13.41
N TYR A 56 6.81 5.29 12.63
CA TYR A 56 7.86 4.38 13.12
C TYR A 56 9.17 5.10 13.42
N ARG A 57 9.55 6.12 12.65
CA ARG A 57 10.71 6.97 12.96
C ARG A 57 10.55 7.68 14.30
N THR A 58 9.37 8.21 14.58
CA THR A 58 9.08 8.84 15.87
C THR A 58 9.17 7.83 17.01
N LEU A 59 8.50 6.68 16.89
CA LEU A 59 8.56 5.61 17.90
C LEU A 59 9.99 5.13 18.16
N ALA A 60 10.79 4.97 17.10
CA ALA A 60 12.18 4.56 17.24
C ALA A 60 13.02 5.58 18.03
N ARG A 61 12.79 6.89 17.83
CA ARG A 61 13.46 7.94 18.64
C ARG A 61 12.98 7.94 20.08
N GLU A 62 11.68 7.82 20.31
CA GLU A 62 11.08 7.78 21.65
C GLU A 62 11.59 6.58 22.48
N PHE A 63 11.82 5.44 21.84
CA PHE A 63 12.42 4.26 22.48
C PHE A 63 13.95 4.25 22.47
N GLY A 64 14.62 5.30 21.98
CA GLY A 64 16.08 5.38 21.94
C GLY A 64 16.75 4.38 20.98
N LEU A 65 16.00 3.84 20.01
CA LEU A 65 16.47 2.88 19.01
C LEU A 65 17.04 3.56 17.75
N ALA A 66 16.77 4.85 17.55
CA ALA A 66 17.31 5.66 16.46
C ALA A 66 17.63 7.06 16.98
N ARG A 67 18.72 7.65 16.46
CA ARG A 67 19.20 8.99 16.82
C ARG A 67 18.62 10.05 15.89
#